data_AF-A0A6B1G3X6-F1
#
_entry.id   AF-A0A6B1G3X6-F1
#
_cell.length_a   1.000
_cell.length_b   1.000
_cell.length_c   1.000
_cell.angle_alpha   90.00
_cell.angle_beta   90.00
_cell.angle_gamma   90.00
#
_symmetry.space_group_name_H-M   'P 1'
#
loop_
_entity.id
_entity.type
_entity.pdbx_description
1 polymer ?
#
loop_
_entity_poly.entity_id
_entity_poly.type
_entity_poly.pdbx_seq_one_letter_code
_entity_poly.pdbx_strand_id
1 'polypeptide(L)'
;MYPQSEILFPHRAIRPLGRERGADWKELVDQVASQRDGNEDTLAFSLMMIRLCDCLNCDQCSYKASLGCVTCAQRVVAAHRGSDRRLRQTFEQTRQEIRQRLVPNPS
;
A
#
# COMPACT_ATOMS: atom_id res chain seq x y z
N MET A 1 18.21 11.80 14.12
CA MET A 1 18.43 10.45 13.56
C MET A 1 17.05 9.80 13.50
N TYR A 2 16.46 9.61 12.32
CA TYR A 2 15.07 9.15 12.18
C TYR A 2 15.01 7.63 12.38
N PRO A 3 14.54 7.10 13.53
CA PRO A 3 14.65 5.67 13.85
C PRO A 3 13.57 4.82 13.16
N GLN A 4 12.73 5.43 12.33
CA GLN A 4 11.55 4.81 11.72
C GLN A 4 11.50 5.07 10.21
N SER A 5 12.66 5.21 9.56
CA SER A 5 12.75 5.10 8.11
C SER A 5 12.55 3.63 7.75
N GLU A 6 11.29 3.21 7.58
CA GLU A 6 11.01 1.95 6.92
C GLU A 6 11.29 2.11 5.43
N ILE A 7 12.13 1.21 4.92
CA ILE A 7 12.62 1.23 3.54
C ILE A 7 11.47 0.99 2.56
N LEU A 8 10.41 0.32 3.00
CA LEU A 8 9.22 -0.01 2.20
C LEU A 8 7.93 0.39 2.93
N PHE A 9 6.82 0.38 2.18
CA PHE A 9 5.50 0.76 2.69
C PHE A 9 5.10 -0.10 3.91
N PRO A 10 4.84 0.50 5.08
CA PRO A 10 4.61 -0.24 6.31
C PRO A 10 3.13 -0.60 6.52
N HIS A 11 2.84 -1.74 7.16
CA HIS A 11 1.46 -2.17 7.47
C HIS A 11 0.67 -1.11 8.26
N ARG A 12 1.32 -0.38 9.19
CA ARG A 12 0.69 0.71 9.96
C ARG A 12 0.17 1.87 9.09
N ALA A 13 0.70 2.04 7.87
CA ALA A 13 0.27 3.09 6.96
C ALA A 13 -1.05 2.74 6.25
N ILE A 14 -1.54 1.50 6.33
CA ILE A 14 -2.79 1.08 5.68
C ILE A 14 -4.00 1.79 6.29
N ARG A 15 -4.17 1.71 7.62
CA ARG A 15 -5.34 2.27 8.34
C ARG A 15 -5.60 3.75 8.05
N PRO A 16 -4.58 4.65 8.08
CA PRO A 16 -4.78 6.06 7.76
C PRO A 16 -5.35 6.35 6.36
N LEU A 17 -5.11 5.48 5.37
CA LEU A 17 -5.52 5.71 3.99
C LEU A 17 -7.02 5.65 3.77
N GLY A 18 -7.78 5.07 4.71
CA GLY A 18 -9.23 4.90 4.57
C GLY A 18 -10.00 6.22 4.56
N ARG A 19 -9.35 7.36 4.88
CA ARG A 19 -9.95 8.70 4.86
C ARG A 19 -9.70 9.48 3.57
N GLU A 20 -8.88 8.95 2.67
CA GLU A 20 -8.39 9.70 1.50
C GLU A 20 -9.34 9.70 0.30
N ARG A 21 -10.27 8.74 0.22
CA ARG A 21 -11.22 8.60 -0.90
C ARG A 21 -12.62 8.16 -0.44
N GLY A 22 -13.46 7.75 -1.38
CA GLY A 22 -14.86 7.38 -1.16
C GLY A 22 -15.06 6.08 -0.38
N ALA A 23 -16.33 5.71 -0.22
CA ALA A 23 -16.74 4.56 0.60
C ALA A 23 -16.12 3.22 0.14
N ASP A 24 -16.05 2.98 -1.17
CA ASP A 24 -15.47 1.75 -1.75
C ASP A 24 -13.99 1.57 -1.38
N TRP A 25 -13.22 2.67 -1.39
CA TRP A 25 -11.82 2.65 -0.98
C TRP A 25 -11.69 2.44 0.52
N LYS A 26 -12.52 3.14 1.31
CA LYS A 26 -12.54 2.97 2.76
C LYS A 26 -12.84 1.52 3.16
N GLU A 27 -13.81 0.88 2.52
CA GLU A 27 -14.16 -0.53 2.75
C GLU A 27 -12.97 -1.45 2.48
N LEU A 28 -12.28 -1.26 1.35
CA LEU A 28 -11.08 -2.03 1.01
C LEU A 28 -9.99 -1.84 2.08
N VAL A 29 -9.71 -0.59 2.47
CA VAL A 29 -8.71 -0.29 3.49
C VAL A 29 -9.06 -0.92 4.83
N ASP A 30 -10.33 -0.79 5.27
CA ASP A 30 -10.78 -1.37 6.54
C ASP A 30 -10.67 -2.90 6.53
N GLN A 31 -11.04 -3.54 5.41
CA GLN A 31 -10.90 -4.98 5.22
C GLN A 31 -9.45 -5.42 5.36
N VAL A 32 -8.52 -4.80 4.63
CA VAL A 32 -7.09 -5.16 4.68
C VAL A 32 -6.49 -4.85 6.04
N ALA A 33 -6.80 -3.69 6.61
CA ALA A 33 -6.28 -3.27 7.91
C ALA A 33 -6.75 -4.15 9.07
N SER A 34 -7.90 -4.81 8.94
CA SER A 34 -8.42 -5.75 9.94
C SER A 34 -7.61 -7.05 10.00
N GLN A 35 -6.83 -7.36 8.96
CA GLN A 35 -6.05 -8.57 8.89
C GLN A 35 -4.68 -8.44 9.58
N ARG A 36 -4.13 -9.60 9.94
CA ARG A 36 -2.78 -9.68 10.52
C ARG A 36 -1.74 -9.30 9.48
N ASP A 37 -0.72 -8.56 9.92
CA ASP A 37 0.48 -8.31 9.14
C ASP A 37 1.10 -9.62 8.64
N GLY A 38 1.42 -9.69 7.35
CA GLY A 38 1.91 -10.88 6.66
C GLY A 38 0.83 -11.78 6.02
N ASN A 39 -0.46 -11.45 6.14
CA ASN A 39 -1.50 -12.14 5.38
C ASN A 39 -1.45 -11.74 3.89
N GLU A 40 -1.96 -12.59 3.01
CA GLU A 40 -2.01 -12.39 1.54
C GLU A 40 -2.51 -10.98 1.18
N ASP A 41 -3.65 -10.55 1.74
CA ASP A 41 -4.25 -9.27 1.39
C ASP A 41 -3.39 -8.09 1.90
N THR A 42 -2.74 -8.21 3.07
CA THR A 42 -1.86 -7.16 3.61
C THR A 42 -0.57 -7.01 2.80
N LEU A 43 -0.01 -8.13 2.33
CA LEU A 43 1.16 -8.17 1.46
C LEU A 43 0.83 -7.61 0.08
N ALA A 44 -0.32 -8.00 -0.48
CA ALA A 44 -0.83 -7.50 -1.74
C ALA A 44 -1.04 -5.99 -1.73
N PHE A 45 -1.71 -5.49 -0.68
CA PHE A 45 -1.94 -4.06 -0.52
C PHE A 45 -0.63 -3.29 -0.36
N SER A 46 0.32 -3.83 0.41
CA SER A 46 1.64 -3.22 0.57
C SER A 46 2.40 -3.18 -0.77
N LEU A 47 2.36 -4.25 -1.57
CA LEU A 47 2.95 -4.30 -2.90
C LEU A 47 2.30 -3.29 -3.85
N MET A 48 0.97 -3.17 -3.82
CA MET A 48 0.24 -2.15 -4.58
C MET A 48 0.73 -0.75 -4.22
N MET A 49 0.83 -0.44 -2.93
CA MET A 49 1.25 0.87 -2.45
C MET A 49 2.72 1.17 -2.76
N ILE A 50 3.60 0.17 -2.70
CA ILE A 50 5.01 0.29 -3.12
C ILE A 50 5.11 0.73 -4.58
N ARG A 51 4.28 0.17 -5.47
CA ARG A 51 4.24 0.54 -6.89
C ARG A 51 3.61 1.90 -7.12
N LEU A 52 2.50 2.20 -6.43
CA LEU A 52 1.79 3.47 -6.59
C LEU A 52 2.60 4.66 -6.06
N CYS A 53 3.29 4.48 -4.93
CA CYS A 53 4.11 5.52 -4.32
C CYS A 53 5.55 5.52 -4.84
N ASP A 54 5.86 4.65 -5.80
CA ASP A 54 7.20 4.43 -6.35
C ASP A 54 8.30 4.28 -5.27
N CYS A 55 7.99 3.52 -4.21
CA CYS A 55 8.85 3.45 -3.02
C CYS A 55 10.25 2.90 -3.34
N LEU A 56 10.41 2.13 -4.43
CA LEU A 56 11.70 1.57 -4.84
C LEU A 56 12.69 2.62 -5.38
N ASN A 57 12.17 3.78 -5.81
CA ASN A 57 12.97 4.92 -6.25
C ASN A 57 13.00 6.03 -5.18
N CYS A 58 12.49 5.77 -3.98
CA CYS A 58 12.41 6.76 -2.91
C CYS A 58 13.81 7.02 -2.32
N ASP A 59 14.34 8.20 -2.60
CA ASP A 59 15.59 8.68 -2.03
C ASP A 59 15.38 9.45 -0.71
N GLN A 60 16.47 9.71 0.01
CA GLN A 60 16.44 10.36 1.32
C GLN A 60 15.89 11.82 1.25
N CYS A 61 15.89 12.42 0.06
CA CYS A 61 15.26 13.71 -0.24
C CYS A 61 13.73 13.59 -0.35
N SER A 62 13.22 12.55 -1.02
CA SER A 62 11.78 12.26 -1.16
C SER A 62 11.11 11.88 0.16
N TYR A 63 11.83 11.19 1.05
CA TYR A 63 11.35 10.89 2.41
C TYR A 63 11.14 12.17 3.25
N LYS A 64 12.09 13.12 3.19
CA LYS A 64 11.99 14.42 3.88
C LYS A 64 10.91 15.31 3.27
N ALA A 65 10.77 15.32 1.94
CA ALA A 65 9.73 16.08 1.24
C ALA A 65 8.31 15.54 1.49
N SER A 66 8.19 14.24 1.73
CA SER A 66 6.92 13.58 2.00
C SER A 66 6.50 13.60 3.47
N LEU A 67 7.35 14.04 4.41
CA LEU A 67 7.07 14.03 5.86
C LEU A 67 6.71 12.62 6.41
N GLY A 68 7.26 11.56 5.80
CA GLY A 68 7.06 10.16 6.19
C GLY A 68 6.17 9.33 5.25
N CYS A 69 6.28 7.99 5.34
CA CYS A 69 5.61 7.05 4.42
C CYS A 69 4.07 7.15 4.46
N VAL A 70 3.48 7.46 5.61
CA VAL A 70 2.03 7.63 5.76
C VAL A 70 1.54 8.81 4.92
N THR A 71 2.16 9.98 5.12
CA THR A 71 1.82 11.22 4.41
C THR A 71 2.09 11.09 2.90
N CYS A 72 3.18 10.42 2.50
CA CYS A 72 3.46 10.09 1.10
C CYS A 72 2.29 9.30 0.48
N ALA A 73 1.92 8.21 1.14
CA ALA A 73 0.87 7.32 0.67
C ALA A 73 -0.50 8.02 0.61
N GLN A 74 -0.83 8.84 1.60
CA GLN A 74 -2.06 9.65 1.60
C GLN A 74 -2.10 10.58 0.39
N ARG A 75 -1.02 11.32 0.14
CA ARG A 75 -0.93 12.22 -1.03
C ARG A 75 -1.08 11.47 -2.35
N VAL A 76 -0.42 10.31 -2.50
CA VAL A 76 -0.49 9.50 -3.72
C VAL A 76 -1.92 8.99 -3.96
N VAL A 77 -2.58 8.49 -2.91
CA VAL A 77 -3.96 7.98 -2.97
C VAL A 77 -4.94 9.11 -3.26
N ALA A 78 -4.80 10.27 -2.60
CA ALA A 78 -5.63 11.45 -2.82
C ALA A 78 -5.44 12.04 -4.22
N ALA A 79 -4.20 12.06 -4.74
CA ALA A 79 -3.87 12.55 -6.08
C ALA A 79 -4.15 11.53 -7.20
N HIS A 80 -4.56 10.31 -6.86
CA HIS A 80 -4.83 9.27 -7.84
C HIS A 80 -6.03 9.68 -8.73
N ARG A 81 -5.79 9.80 -10.04
CA ARG A 81 -6.82 10.25 -11.01
C ARG A 81 -7.81 9.15 -11.42
N GLY A 82 -7.55 7.89 -11.07
CA GLY A 82 -8.44 6.75 -11.38
C GLY A 82 -9.59 6.59 -10.39
N SER A 83 -10.66 5.89 -10.75
CA SER A 83 -11.77 5.60 -9.82
C SER A 83 -11.35 4.62 -8.71
N ASP A 84 -12.10 4.61 -7.60
CA ASP A 84 -11.89 3.63 -6.51
C ASP A 84 -11.97 2.19 -7.02
N ARG A 85 -12.84 1.95 -8.00
CA ARG A 85 -12.93 0.66 -8.71
C ARG A 85 -11.62 0.26 -9.39
N ARG A 86 -10.89 1.21 -9.98
CA ARG A 86 -9.60 0.93 -10.63
C ARG A 86 -8.53 0.58 -9.60
N LEU A 87 -8.50 1.28 -8.45
CA LEU A 87 -7.63 0.92 -7.34
C LEU A 87 -7.94 -0.50 -6.82
N ARG A 88 -9.22 -0.85 -6.70
CA ARG A 88 -9.64 -2.19 -6.31
C ARG A 88 -9.21 -3.27 -7.32
N GLN A 89 -9.29 -2.98 -8.61
CA GLN A 89 -8.76 -3.87 -9.64
C GLN A 89 -7.24 -4.04 -9.54
N THR A 90 -6.50 -2.96 -9.31
CA THR A 90 -5.05 -3.03 -9.09
C THR A 90 -4.71 -3.85 -7.85
N PHE A 91 -5.49 -3.70 -6.77
CA PHE A 91 -5.35 -4.53 -5.57
C PHE A 91 -5.53 -6.02 -5.88
N GLU A 92 -6.61 -6.41 -6.57
CA GLU A 92 -6.85 -7.82 -6.91
C GLU A 92 -5.74 -8.39 -7.82
N GLN A 93 -5.20 -7.59 -8.75
CA GLN A 93 -4.04 -8.00 -9.56
C GLN A 93 -2.81 -8.27 -8.69
N THR A 94 -2.48 -7.36 -7.77
CA THR A 94 -1.36 -7.57 -6.84
C THR A 94 -1.60 -8.73 -5.89
N ARG A 95 -2.86 -8.99 -5.52
CA ARG A 95 -3.25 -10.13 -4.70
C ARG A 95 -3.03 -11.44 -5.43
N GLN A 96 -3.42 -11.52 -6.71
CA GLN A 96 -3.14 -12.68 -7.55
C GLN A 96 -1.64 -12.92 -7.69
N GLU A 97 -0.83 -11.86 -7.86
CA GLU A 97 0.62 -11.95 -7.94
C GLU A 97 1.23 -12.51 -6.64
N ILE A 98 0.80 -11.99 -5.49
CA ILE A 98 1.25 -12.50 -4.18
C ILE A 98 0.83 -13.96 -4.02
N ARG A 99 -0.42 -14.31 -4.35
CA ARG A 99 -0.90 -15.69 -4.29
C ARG A 99 -0.03 -16.63 -5.12
N GLN A 100 0.28 -16.26 -6.37
CA GLN A 100 1.15 -17.05 -7.24
C GLN A 100 2.55 -17.25 -6.67
N ARG A 101 3.09 -16.25 -5.95
CA ARG A 101 4.40 -16.34 -5.28
C ARG A 101 4.37 -17.11 -3.96
N LEU A 102 3.22 -17.15 -3.28
CA LEU A 102 3.01 -17.90 -2.05
C LEU A 102 2.72 -19.39 -2.31
N VAL A 103 2.31 -19.77 -3.54
CA VAL A 103 2.26 -21.19 -3.91
C VAL A 103 3.70 -21.73 -3.87
N PRO A 104 4.01 -22.73 -3.02
CA PRO A 104 5.34 -23.31 -3.00
C PRO A 104 5.62 -23.92 -4.38
N ASN A 105 6.69 -23.46 -5.02
CA ASN A 105 7.20 -24.12 -6.21
C ASN A 105 7.53 -25.57 -5.82
N PRO A 106 6.90 -26.59 -6.43
CA PRO A 106 7.35 -27.96 -6.23
C PRO A 106 8.80 -28.02 -6.72
N SER A 107 9.70 -28.31 -5.78
CA SER A 107 11.14 -28.50 -6.04
C SER A 107 11.37 -29.76 -6.86
#